data_AF-A0AAV2II40-F1
#
_entry.id   AF-A0AAV2II40-F1
#
_cell.length_a   1.000
_cell.length_b   1.000
_cell.length_c   1.000
_cell.angle_alpha   90.00
_cell.angle_beta   90.00
_cell.angle_gamma   90.00
#
_symmetry.space_group_name_H-M   'P 1'
#
loop_
_entity.id
_entity.type
_entity.pdbx_description
1 polymer ?
#
loop_
_entity_poly.entity_id
_entity_poly.type
_entity_poly.pdbx_seq_one_letter_code
_entity_poly.pdbx_strand_id
1 'polypeptide(L)'
;SVAAFLKTVLEKDDERLCHSLVKAMSLSNNIVSRRIYEMSEDIEIQLVEKLKIRSILRAGETVLITYVRYIDKGEIAEEVLFCKSLESITTVKDI
;
A
#
# COMPACT_ATOMS: atom_id res chain seq x y z
N SER A 1 22.60 -22.23 -12.86
CA SER A 1 21.29 -21.92 -13.46
C SER A 1 20.24 -22.84 -12.84
N VAL A 2 19.01 -22.35 -12.56
CA VAL A 2 17.89 -23.14 -11.99
C VAL A 2 17.62 -24.41 -12.80
N ALA A 3 17.81 -24.36 -14.12
CA ALA A 3 17.67 -25.53 -15.00
C ALA A 3 18.68 -26.65 -14.68
N ALA A 4 19.92 -26.31 -14.33
CA ALA A 4 20.93 -27.30 -13.97
C ALA A 4 20.60 -27.98 -12.64
N PHE A 5 20.07 -27.22 -11.67
CA PHE A 5 19.61 -27.77 -10.40
C PHE A 5 18.43 -28.73 -10.57
N LEU A 6 17.42 -28.35 -11.36
CA LEU A 6 16.28 -29.21 -11.68
C LEU A 6 16.71 -30.51 -12.35
N LYS A 7 17.69 -30.43 -13.26
CA LYS A 7 18.24 -31.61 -13.94
C LYS A 7 18.91 -32.58 -12.96
N THR A 8 19.64 -32.05 -11.98
CA THR A 8 20.25 -32.87 -10.90
C THR A 8 19.22 -33.48 -9.97
N VAL A 9 18.18 -32.73 -9.56
CA VAL A 9 17.17 -33.20 -8.59
C VAL A 9 16.18 -34.20 -9.23
N LEU A 10 15.87 -34.03 -10.51
CA LEU A 10 14.89 -34.87 -11.19
C LEU A 10 15.50 -36.13 -11.81
N GLU A 11 16.84 -36.26 -11.83
CA GLU A 11 17.60 -37.34 -12.48
C GLU A 11 17.11 -37.64 -13.92
N LYS A 12 16.53 -36.63 -14.59
CA LYS A 12 15.95 -36.73 -15.91
C LYS A 12 16.60 -35.70 -16.83
N ASP A 13 17.26 -36.22 -17.86
CA ASP A 13 17.93 -35.46 -18.91
C ASP A 13 16.96 -35.00 -20.01
N ASP A 14 15.72 -34.66 -19.64
CA ASP A 14 14.71 -34.16 -20.59
C ASP A 14 14.65 -32.63 -20.55
N GLU A 15 15.33 -32.00 -21.52
CA GLU A 15 15.37 -30.55 -21.65
C GLU A 15 13.99 -29.92 -21.85
N ARG A 16 13.04 -30.64 -22.47
CA ARG A 16 11.68 -30.13 -22.71
C ARG A 16 10.90 -30.05 -21.41
N LEU A 17 11.03 -31.06 -20.55
CA LEU A 17 10.45 -31.05 -19.21
C LEU A 17 11.05 -29.93 -18.37
N CYS A 18 12.37 -29.78 -18.38
CA CYS A 18 13.06 -28.73 -17.61
C CYS A 18 12.63 -27.32 -18.08
N HIS A 19 12.56 -27.09 -19.39
CA HIS A 19 12.07 -25.84 -19.95
C HIS A 19 10.61 -25.55 -19.58
N SER A 20 9.74 -26.56 -19.61
CA SER A 20 8.32 -26.42 -19.22
C SER A 20 8.18 -26.07 -17.73
N LEU A 21 8.96 -26.71 -16.85
CA LEU A 21 8.96 -26.42 -15.42
C LEU A 21 9.47 -25.00 -15.11
N VAL A 22 10.56 -24.58 -15.74
CA VAL A 22 11.08 -23.21 -15.59
C VAL A 22 10.04 -22.18 -16.04
N LYS A 23 9.34 -22.44 -17.15
CA LYS A 23 8.26 -21.59 -17.63
C LYS A 23 7.05 -21.58 -16.68
N ALA A 24 6.68 -22.73 -16.13
CA ALA A 24 5.59 -22.81 -15.16
C ALA A 24 5.93 -22.04 -13.86
N MET A 25 7.17 -22.13 -13.38
CA MET A 25 7.64 -21.38 -12.22
C MET A 25 7.68 -19.88 -12.47
N SER A 26 8.14 -19.43 -13.64
CA SER A 26 8.15 -18.00 -13.97
C SER A 26 6.74 -17.42 -14.10
N LEU A 27 5.81 -18.17 -14.71
CA LEU A 27 4.39 -17.82 -14.76
C LEU A 27 3.78 -17.74 -13.36
N SER A 28 4.05 -18.74 -12.50
CA SER A 28 3.62 -18.75 -11.10
C SER A 28 4.16 -17.54 -10.35
N ASN A 29 5.44 -17.21 -10.50
CA ASN A 29 6.05 -16.08 -9.84
C ASN A 29 5.38 -14.75 -10.25
N ASN A 30 5.05 -14.58 -11.53
CA ASN A 30 4.32 -13.40 -12.01
C ASN A 30 2.91 -13.32 -11.42
N ILE A 31 2.22 -14.45 -11.28
CA ILE A 31 0.87 -14.51 -10.67
C ILE A 31 0.95 -14.19 -9.17
N VAL A 32 1.89 -14.79 -8.45
CA VAL A 32 2.09 -14.55 -7.02
C VAL A 32 2.45 -13.08 -6.78
N SER A 33 3.35 -12.52 -7.57
CA SER A 33 3.76 -11.12 -7.49
C SER A 33 2.59 -10.18 -7.75
N ARG A 34 1.78 -10.48 -8.78
CA ARG A 34 0.57 -9.70 -9.08
C ARG A 34 -0.43 -9.75 -7.92
N ARG A 35 -0.65 -10.93 -7.34
CA ARG A 35 -1.58 -11.10 -6.22
C ARG A 35 -1.11 -10.39 -4.95
N ILE A 36 0.20 -10.35 -4.69
CA ILE A 36 0.77 -9.55 -3.58
C ILE A 36 0.52 -8.06 -3.82
N TYR A 37 0.73 -7.59 -5.04
CA TYR A 37 0.47 -6.19 -5.40
C TYR A 37 -1.01 -5.82 -5.23
N GLU A 38 -1.92 -6.64 -5.78
CA GLU A 38 -3.37 -6.47 -5.64
C GLU A 38 -3.81 -6.44 -4.16
N MET A 39 -3.23 -7.31 -3.31
CA MET A 39 -3.49 -7.32 -1.86
C MET A 39 -2.93 -6.09 -1.16
N SER A 40 -1.78 -5.57 -1.60
CA SER A 40 -1.20 -4.35 -1.05
C SER A 40 -2.09 -3.14 -1.32
N GLU A 41 -2.59 -3.01 -2.56
CA GLU A 41 -3.54 -1.94 -2.92
C GLU A 41 -4.83 -2.04 -2.10
N ASP A 42 -5.38 -3.24 -1.93
CA ASP A 42 -6.59 -3.44 -1.14
C ASP A 42 -6.40 -3.05 0.34
N ILE A 43 -5.26 -3.41 0.94
CA ILE A 43 -4.92 -2.98 2.31
C ILE A 43 -4.79 -1.47 2.42
N GLU A 44 -4.16 -0.82 1.43
CA GLU A 44 -4.03 0.64 1.38
C GLU A 44 -5.40 1.32 1.31
N ILE A 45 -6.29 0.84 0.43
CA ILE A 45 -7.65 1.36 0.30
C ILE A 45 -8.42 1.20 1.62
N GLN A 46 -8.41 0.02 2.21
CA GLN A 46 -9.09 -0.23 3.49
C GLN A 46 -8.53 0.65 4.62
N LEU A 47 -7.23 0.94 4.61
CA LEU A 47 -6.62 1.85 5.57
C LEU A 47 -7.13 3.27 5.36
N VAL A 48 -7.06 3.79 4.12
CA VAL A 48 -7.57 5.12 3.76
C VAL A 48 -9.04 5.29 4.13
N GLU A 49 -9.88 4.29 3.89
CA GLU A 49 -11.31 4.31 4.28
C GLU A 49 -11.52 4.37 5.80
N LYS A 50 -10.65 3.71 6.57
CA LYS A 50 -10.70 3.72 8.04
C LYS A 50 -10.17 5.02 8.64
N LEU A 51 -9.21 5.65 7.97
CA LEU A 51 -8.67 6.96 8.34
C LEU A 51 -9.75 8.02 8.13
N LYS A 52 -10.49 8.37 9.19
CA LYS A 52 -11.41 9.51 9.17
C LYS A 52 -10.57 10.79 9.12
N ILE A 53 -10.33 11.29 7.91
CA ILE A 53 -9.74 12.62 7.73
C ILE A 53 -10.75 13.63 8.29
N ARG A 54 -10.41 14.24 9.42
CA ARG A 54 -11.17 15.34 10.01
C ARG A 54 -10.27 16.56 9.98
N SER A 55 -10.51 17.47 9.04
CA SER A 55 -9.95 18.82 9.13
C SER A 55 -10.74 19.58 10.19
N ILE A 56 -10.06 20.07 11.23
CA ILE A 56 -10.67 21.01 12.18
C ILE A 56 -10.02 22.36 11.95
N LEU A 57 -10.80 23.27 11.36
CA LEU A 57 -10.49 24.70 11.35
C LEU A 57 -10.64 25.24 12.77
N ARG A 58 -9.54 25.45 13.49
CA ARG A 58 -9.56 26.26 14.71
C ARG A 58 -9.44 27.72 14.30
N ALA A 59 -10.60 28.37 14.16
CA ALA A 59 -10.70 29.80 13.89
C ALA A 59 -10.35 30.61 15.15
N GLY A 60 -9.07 30.67 15.48
CA GLY A 60 -8.47 31.60 16.41
C GLY A 60 -7.09 31.91 15.85
N GLU A 61 -7.00 33.03 15.11
CA GLU A 61 -5.80 33.47 14.37
C GLU A 61 -5.27 32.42 13.38
N THR A 62 -6.10 32.17 12.35
CA THR A 62 -5.67 31.85 10.99
C THR A 62 -4.67 30.70 10.83
N VAL A 63 -4.93 29.53 11.45
CA VAL A 63 -4.17 28.31 11.15
C VAL A 63 -5.12 27.17 10.79
N LEU A 64 -4.92 26.60 9.60
CA LEU A 64 -5.56 25.36 9.15
C LEU A 64 -4.70 24.17 9.61
N ILE A 65 -5.24 23.37 10.52
CA ILE A 65 -4.62 22.12 10.98
C ILE A 65 -5.45 20.95 10.46
N THR A 66 -4.81 20.09 9.68
CA THR A 66 -5.39 18.84 9.21
C THR A 66 -4.72 17.70 9.92
N TYR A 67 -5.51 16.80 10.48
CA TYR A 67 -5.01 15.63 11.17
C TYR A 67 -5.85 14.41 10.81
N VAL A 68 -5.27 13.23 11.00
CA VAL A 68 -5.95 11.96 10.84
C VAL A 68 -6.22 11.35 12.21
N ARG A 69 -7.43 10.84 12.41
CA ARG A 69 -7.81 10.13 13.63
C ARG A 69 -8.10 8.67 13.31
N TYR A 70 -7.46 7.76 14.03
CA TYR A 70 -7.62 6.32 13.87
C TYR A 70 -7.59 5.61 15.22
N ILE A 71 -7.92 4.32 15.25
CA ILE A 71 -7.81 3.49 16.46
C ILE A 71 -6.52 2.68 16.35
N ASP A 72 -5.59 2.87 17.27
CA ASP A 72 -4.41 2.01 17.43
C ASP A 72 -4.48 1.29 18.78
N LYS A 73 -4.39 -0.05 18.76
CA LYS A 73 -4.42 -0.90 19.97
C LYS A 73 -5.58 -0.61 20.94
N GLY A 74 -6.73 -0.20 20.41
CA GLY A 74 -7.93 0.10 21.20
C GLY A 74 -8.00 1.55 21.70
N GLU A 75 -6.96 2.35 21.48
CA GLU A 75 -6.91 3.76 21.83
C GLU A 75 -7.09 4.65 20.61
N ILE A 76 -7.65 5.85 20.79
CA ILE A 76 -7.76 6.84 19.70
C ILE A 76 -6.40 7.52 19.53
N ALA A 77 -5.81 7.36 18.36
CA ALA A 77 -4.60 8.06 17.93
C ALA A 77 -4.96 9.23 16.99
N GLU A 78 -4.22 10.33 17.12
CA GLU A 78 -4.33 11.52 16.25
C GLU A 78 -2.94 11.93 15.75
N GLU A 79 -2.79 12.07 14.44
CA GLU A 79 -1.54 12.52 13.81
C GLU A 79 -1.78 13.73 12.91
N VAL A 80 -1.00 14.79 13.10
CA VAL A 80 -1.06 16.00 12.28
C VAL A 80 -0.44 15.72 10.91
N LEU A 81 -1.22 15.89 9.85
CA LEU A 81 -0.76 15.75 8.47
C LEU A 81 -0.10 17.04 7.97
N PHE A 82 -0.75 18.18 8.22
CA PHE A 82 -0.17 19.49 7.92
C PHE A 82 -0.81 20.61 8.75
N CYS A 83 -0.05 21.70 8.85
CA CYS A 83 -0.43 22.93 9.54
C CYS A 83 -0.09 24.11 8.61
N LYS A 84 -1.08 24.89 8.20
CA LYS A 84 -0.92 26.02 7.28
C LYS A 84 -1.48 27.29 7.89
N SER A 85 -0.65 28.34 7.97
CA SER A 85 -1.15 29.68 8.29
C SER A 85 -1.98 30.21 7.11
N LEU A 86 -3.16 30.74 7.40
CA LEU A 86 -4.06 31.34 6.41
C LEU A 86 -3.91 32.86 6.46
N GLU A 87 -3.55 33.49 5.35
CA GLU A 87 -3.47 34.96 5.29
C GLU A 87 -4.85 35.55 5.06
N SER A 88 -5.57 35.84 6.15
CA SER A 88 -6.86 36.56 6.20
C SER A 88 -8.07 35.89 5.52
N ILE A 89 -9.19 35.88 6.26
CA ILE A 89 -10.58 35.60 5.82
C ILE A 89 -10.71 34.61 4.65
N THR A 90 -10.42 33.34 4.93
CA THR A 90 -10.67 32.25 3.99
C THR A 90 -12.15 31.88 4.11
N THR A 91 -12.93 32.09 3.05
CA THR A 91 -14.36 31.71 3.05
C THR A 91 -14.43 30.21 2.79
N VAL A 92 -15.48 29.51 3.25
CA VAL A 92 -15.66 28.04 3.05
C VAL A 92 -15.55 27.58 1.58
N LYS A 93 -15.56 28.51 0.62
CA LYS A 93 -15.34 28.25 -0.81
C LYS A 93 -13.87 28.01 -1.21
N ASP A 94 -12.91 28.38 -0.36
CA ASP A 94 -11.48 28.33 -0.67
C ASP A 94 -10.79 27.08 -0.07
N ILE A 95 -11.56 26.14 0.47
CA ILE A 95 -11.15 24.84 1.04
C ILE A 95 -11.89 23.73 0.30
#